data_AF-A0A2D4KQJ2-F1
#
_entry.id   AF-A0A2D4KQJ2-F1
#
_cell.length_a   1.000
_cell.length_b   1.000
_cell.length_c   1.000
_cell.angle_alpha   90.00
_cell.angle_beta   90.00
_cell.angle_gamma   90.00
#
_symmetry.space_group_name_H-M   'P 1'
#
loop_
_entity.id
_entity.type
_entity.pdbx_description
1 polymer ?
#
loop_
_entity_poly.entity_id
_entity_poly.type
_entity_poly.pdbx_seq_one_letter_code
_entity_poly.pdbx_strand_id
1 'polypeptide(L)'
;VKGGKEELPLLSHSCIRLVVEEGLNRLPYTECTVTTPTGYKYEGVKFEKGNCGVSIMRSGEAMEQGLRDCCRSIRIGKILIQSDEETQRAKVYYAKFPPDI
;
A
#
# COMPACT_ATOMS: atom_id res chain seq x y z
N VAL A 1 0.27 18.93 31.37
CA VAL A 1 0.26 17.66 30.61
C VAL A 1 0.09 17.98 29.14
N LYS A 2 1.20 18.10 28.40
CA LYS A 2 1.18 18.29 26.94
C LYS A 2 0.93 16.92 26.30
N GLY A 3 -0.33 16.51 26.25
CA GLY A 3 -0.74 15.21 25.73
C GLY A 3 -0.68 15.17 24.20
N GLY A 4 0.20 14.33 23.68
CA GLY A 4 -0.24 13.17 22.89
C GLY A 4 -0.84 13.42 21.51
N LYS A 5 -0.45 14.47 20.78
CA LYS A 5 -0.82 14.61 19.35
C LYS A 5 0.25 14.09 18.38
N GLU A 6 1.51 14.05 18.79
CA GLU A 6 2.62 13.60 17.94
C GLU A 6 2.91 12.09 18.08
N GLU A 7 2.49 11.44 19.18
CA GLU A 7 2.76 10.01 19.40
C GLU A 7 1.79 9.08 18.64
N LEU A 8 0.53 9.48 18.46
CA LEU A 8 -0.45 8.72 17.67
C LEU A 8 -0.02 8.50 16.19
N PRO A 9 0.46 9.52 15.45
CA PRO A 9 0.92 9.29 14.08
C PRO A 9 2.14 8.36 14.00
N LEU A 10 3.03 8.36 15.00
CA LEU A 10 4.22 7.50 15.03
C LEU A 10 3.87 6.02 15.24
N LEU A 11 2.96 5.73 16.18
CA LEU A 11 2.45 4.38 16.43
C LEU A 11 1.69 3.83 15.22
N SER A 12 0.82 4.66 14.64
CA SER A 12 0.02 4.24 13.47
C SER A 12 0.87 3.95 12.24
N HIS A 13 1.93 4.74 11.98
CA HIS A 13 2.85 4.49 10.86
C HIS A 13 3.57 3.13 10.99
N SER A 14 3.97 2.74 12.20
CA SER A 14 4.62 1.45 12.45
C SER A 14 3.67 0.27 12.22
N CYS A 15 2.42 0.38 12.66
CA CYS A 15 1.40 -0.64 12.40
C CYS A 15 1.06 -0.76 10.91
N ILE A 16 0.95 0.37 10.19
CA ILE A 16 0.67 0.37 8.75
C ILE A 16 1.75 -0.39 7.99
N ARG A 17 3.03 -0.20 8.33
CA ARG A 17 4.13 -0.93 7.68
C ARG A 17 4.00 -2.44 7.85
N LEU A 18 3.72 -2.91 9.07
CA LEU A 18 3.52 -4.34 9.34
C LEU A 18 2.35 -4.92 8.54
N VAL A 19 1.22 -4.21 8.51
CA VAL A 19 0.03 -4.64 7.77
C VAL A 19 0.30 -4.67 6.26
N VAL A 20 1.03 -3.68 5.74
CA VAL A 20 1.42 -3.62 4.33
C VAL A 20 2.36 -4.77 3.97
N GLU A 21 3.36 -5.07 4.80
CA GLU A 21 4.32 -6.15 4.58
C GLU A 21 3.63 -7.52 4.54
N GLU A 22 2.74 -7.78 5.49
CA GLU A 22 1.89 -8.98 5.50
C GLU A 22 0.95 -9.04 4.28
N GLY A 23 0.41 -7.90 3.85
CA GLY A 23 -0.41 -7.81 2.64
C GLY A 23 0.38 -8.13 1.37
N LEU A 24 1.62 -7.65 1.27
CA LEU A 24 2.52 -7.93 0.15
C LEU A 24 2.92 -9.40 0.10
N ASN A 25 3.07 -10.07 1.25
CA ASN A 25 3.40 -11.49 1.33
C ASN A 25 2.30 -12.41 0.76
N ARG A 26 1.06 -11.92 0.66
CA ARG A 26 -0.05 -12.67 0.03
C ARG A 26 -0.10 -12.53 -1.49
N LEU A 27 0.73 -11.68 -2.09
CA LEU A 27 0.77 -11.47 -3.53
C LEU A 27 1.58 -12.57 -4.23
N PRO A 28 1.28 -12.88 -5.50
CA PRO A 28 2.00 -13.89 -6.24
C PRO A 28 3.49 -13.51 -6.38
N TYR A 29 4.35 -14.47 -6.05
CA TYR A 29 5.79 -14.40 -6.19
C TYR A 29 6.26 -15.37 -7.27
N THR A 30 7.27 -14.96 -8.03
CA THR A 30 7.94 -15.79 -9.04
C THR A 30 9.33 -16.14 -8.54
N GLU A 31 9.70 -17.42 -8.64
CA GLU A 31 11.04 -17.88 -8.30
C GLU A 31 12.05 -17.28 -9.29
N CYS A 32 13.15 -16.73 -8.76
CA CYS A 32 14.18 -16.08 -9.55
C CYS A 32 15.54 -16.42 -8.97
N THR A 33 16.36 -17.13 -9.76
CA THR A 33 17.74 -17.42 -9.38
C THR A 33 18.61 -16.19 -9.64
N VAL A 34 19.18 -15.62 -8.58
CA VAL A 34 20.14 -14.50 -8.69
C VAL A 34 21.56 -15.02 -8.57
N THR A 35 22.46 -14.49 -9.39
CA THR A 35 23.89 -14.81 -9.29
C THR A 35 24.55 -13.78 -8.38
N THR A 36 25.05 -14.23 -7.23
CA THR A 36 25.81 -13.36 -6.33
C THR A 36 27.12 -12.92 -6.99
N PRO A 37 27.68 -11.75 -6.63
CA PRO A 37 28.96 -11.29 -7.18
C PRO A 37 30.12 -12.26 -6.87
N THR A 38 29.94 -13.16 -5.91
CA THR A 38 30.87 -14.25 -5.56
C THR A 38 30.71 -15.50 -6.46
N GLY A 39 29.82 -15.49 -7.45
CA GLY A 39 29.64 -16.56 -8.44
C GLY A 39 28.67 -17.68 -8.03
N TYR A 40 28.11 -17.64 -6.82
CA TYR A 40 27.12 -18.61 -6.36
C TYR A 40 25.71 -18.22 -6.79
N LYS A 41 24.94 -19.21 -7.26
CA LYS A 41 23.52 -19.07 -7.58
C LYS A 41 22.71 -19.19 -6.29
N TYR A 42 21.86 -18.20 -6.04
CA TYR A 42 20.92 -18.20 -4.93
C TYR A 42 19.50 -18.23 -5.48
N GLU A 43 18.71 -19.20 -5.02
CA GLU A 43 17.29 -19.29 -5.34
C GLU A 43 16.53 -18.28 -4.49
N GLY A 44 16.15 -17.17 -5.11
CA GLY A 44 15.34 -16.14 -4.49
C GLY A 44 13.91 -16.14 -5.02
N VAL A 45 13.09 -15.30 -4.41
CA VAL A 45 11.75 -14.97 -4.91
C VAL A 45 11.73 -13.51 -5.37
N LYS A 46 10.95 -13.24 -6.39
CA LYS A 46 10.74 -11.91 -6.95
C LYS A 46 9.26 -11.63 -7.04
N PHE A 47 8.84 -10.46 -6.59
CA PHE A 47 7.46 -10.01 -6.78
C PHE A 47 7.15 -9.84 -8.27
N GLU A 48 6.00 -10.34 -8.70
CA GLU A 48 5.52 -10.15 -10.06
C GLU A 48 5.22 -8.65 -10.29
N LYS A 49 5.63 -8.13 -11.47
CA LYS A 49 5.39 -6.73 -11.81
C LYS A 49 3.95 -6.57 -12.28
N GLY A 50 3.07 -6.12 -11.41
CA GLY A 50 1.68 -5.76 -11.79
C GLY A 50 0.90 -5.01 -10.73
N ASN A 51 1.45 -4.87 -9.53
CA ASN A 51 0.67 -4.51 -8.36
C ASN A 51 0.25 -3.04 -8.41
N CYS A 52 -1.03 -2.79 -8.23
CA CYS A 52 -1.61 -1.47 -8.03
C CYS A 52 -2.21 -1.37 -6.64
N GLY A 53 -1.90 -0.30 -5.92
CA GLY A 53 -2.62 0.08 -4.71
C GLY A 53 -3.81 0.95 -5.07
N VAL A 54 -4.93 0.80 -4.37
CA VAL A 54 -6.05 1.73 -4.44
C VAL A 54 -6.32 2.27 -3.05
N SER A 55 -6.22 3.59 -2.89
CA SER A 55 -6.45 4.27 -1.62
C SER A 55 -7.83 4.95 -1.61
N ILE A 56 -8.56 4.77 -0.52
CA ILE A 56 -9.86 5.40 -0.30
C ILE A 56 -9.68 6.68 0.51
N MET A 57 -10.00 7.83 -0.08
CA MET A 57 -9.87 9.12 0.60
C MET A 57 -10.94 9.32 1.68
N ARG A 58 -10.64 10.05 2.76
CA ARG A 58 -9.34 10.66 3.13
C ARG A 58 -8.46 9.76 4.01
N SER A 59 -9.06 8.81 4.72
CA SER A 59 -8.37 7.97 5.71
C SER A 59 -7.31 7.04 5.11
N GLY A 60 -7.46 6.61 3.86
CA GLY A 60 -6.50 5.75 3.17
C GLY A 60 -5.19 6.45 2.79
N GLU A 61 -5.12 7.78 2.88
CA GLU A 61 -3.90 8.52 2.56
C GLU A 61 -2.74 8.21 3.53
N ALA A 62 -3.05 7.88 4.79
CA ALA A 62 -2.05 7.41 5.75
C ALA A 62 -1.42 6.08 5.34
N MET A 63 -2.21 5.17 4.75
CA MET A 63 -1.70 3.89 4.24
C MET A 63 -0.91 4.05 2.95
N GLU A 64 -1.28 5.02 2.11
CA GLU A 64 -0.53 5.37 0.89
C GLU A 64 0.92 5.74 1.22
N GLN A 65 1.13 6.52 2.28
CA GLN A 65 2.47 6.90 2.73
C GLN A 65 3.30 5.67 3.13
N GLY A 66 2.76 4.79 3.96
CA GLY A 66 3.46 3.57 4.38
C GLY A 66 3.78 2.62 3.22
N LEU A 67 2.87 2.52 2.24
CA LEU A 67 3.09 1.73 1.03
C LEU A 67 4.19 2.32 0.14
N ARG A 68 4.23 3.65 0.00
CA ARG A 68 5.25 4.37 -0.78
C ARG A 68 6.64 4.27 -0.16
N ASP A 69 6.73 4.23 1.16
CA ASP A 69 7.99 4.06 1.90
C ASP A 69 8.56 2.63 1.72
N CYS A 70 7.70 1.61 1.65
CA CYS A 70 8.12 0.23 1.41
C CYS A 70 8.39 -0.06 -0.07
N CYS A 71 7.58 0.50 -0.98
CA CYS A 71 7.59 0.20 -2.40
C CYS A 71 7.53 1.49 -3.24
N ARG A 72 8.70 2.03 -3.60
CA ARG A 72 8.82 3.30 -4.35
C ARG A 72 8.25 3.28 -5.77
N SER A 73 7.95 2.10 -6.32
CA SER A 73 7.52 1.91 -7.72
C SER A 73 6.06 1.49 -7.89
N ILE A 74 5.27 1.47 -6.81
CA ILE A 74 3.88 1.01 -6.89
C ILE A 74 2.96 2.09 -7.50
N ARG A 75 2.03 1.67 -8.35
CA ARG A 75 1.00 2.55 -8.91
C ARG A 75 -0.12 2.70 -7.89
N ILE A 76 -0.57 3.93 -7.63
CA ILE A 76 -1.60 4.19 -6.61
C ILE A 76 -2.78 4.92 -7.26
N GLY A 77 -3.93 4.25 -7.29
CA GLY A 77 -5.22 4.85 -7.64
C GLY A 77 -5.89 5.46 -6.41
N LYS A 78 -6.74 6.46 -6.61
CA LYS A 78 -7.48 7.12 -5.53
C LYS A 78 -8.98 7.07 -5.81
N ILE A 79 -9.76 6.70 -4.80
CA ILE A 79 -11.22 6.72 -4.84
C ILE A 79 -11.72 7.58 -3.69
N LEU A 80 -12.61 8.53 -3.97
CA LEU A 80 -13.38 9.26 -2.99
C LEU A 80 -14.79 8.65 -2.94
N ILE A 81 -15.10 8.05 -1.80
CA ILE A 81 -16.43 7.51 -1.50
C ILE A 81 -16.99 8.36 -0.37
N GLN A 82 -18.21 8.84 -0.54
CA GLN A 82 -18.92 9.57 0.49
C GLN A 82 -20.32 8.97 0.62
N SER A 83 -20.73 8.75 1.86
CA SER A 83 -22.07 8.28 2.18
C SER A 83 -23.03 9.45 2.07
N ASP A 84 -24.10 9.22 1.34
CA ASP A 84 -25.22 10.15 1.22
C ASP A 84 -26.02 10.16 2.53
N GLU A 85 -26.29 11.34 3.08
CA GLU A 85 -26.84 11.50 4.44
C GLU A 85 -28.28 10.95 4.56
N GLU A 86 -29.06 11.03 3.48
CA GLU A 86 -30.45 10.61 3.43
C GLU A 86 -30.61 9.13 3.10
N THR A 87 -29.82 8.61 2.15
CA THR A 87 -29.97 7.23 1.67
C THR A 87 -29.02 6.24 2.34
N GLN A 88 -28.04 6.72 3.13
CA GLN A 88 -26.96 5.93 3.72
C GLN A 88 -26.21 5.04 2.70
N ARG A 89 -26.31 5.36 1.41
CA ARG A 89 -25.64 4.63 0.33
C ARG A 89 -24.29 5.28 0.04
N ALA A 90 -23.28 4.44 -0.06
CA ALA A 90 -21.96 4.83 -0.51
C ALA A 90 -22.01 5.20 -2.00
N LYS A 91 -21.74 6.48 -2.33
CA LYS A 91 -21.59 6.94 -3.70
C LYS A 91 -20.12 7.23 -3.98
N VAL A 92 -19.67 6.89 -5.19
CA VAL A 92 -18.31 7.21 -5.67
C VAL A 92 -18.35 8.61 -6.27
N TYR A 93 -17.69 9.56 -5.61
CA TYR A 93 -17.63 10.96 -6.06
C TYR A 93 -16.45 11.21 -6.98
N TYR A 94 -15.35 10.48 -6.78
CA TYR A 94 -14.15 10.60 -7.60
C TYR A 94 -13.44 9.26 -7.66
N ALA A 95 -12.98 8.87 -8.83
CA ALA A 95 -12.14 7.70 -9.00
C ALA A 95 -11.10 7.99 -10.08
N LYS A 96 -9.83 7.86 -9.74
CA LYS A 96 -8.72 7.97 -10.67
C LYS A 96 -7.80 6.78 -10.50
N PHE A 97 -7.76 5.95 -11.53
CA PHE A 97 -6.92 4.76 -11.59
C PHE A 97 -5.76 4.99 -12.56
N PRO A 98 -4.60 4.32 -12.34
CA PRO A 98 -3.57 4.25 -13.36
C PRO A 98 -4.14 3.60 -14.65
N PRO A 99 -3.68 4.00 -15.84
CA PRO A 99 -4.25 3.61 -17.13
C PRO A 99 -4.07 2.12 -17.53
N ASP A 100 -3.54 1.31 -16.62
CA ASP A 100 -3.18 -0.09 -16.82
C ASP A 100 -3.38 -0.78 -15.46
N ILE A 101 -4.66 -0.98 -15.11
CA ILE A 101 -5.17 -1.59 -13.88
C ILE A 101 -5.84 -2.93 -14.22
#